data_AF-A0A1I2VFZ8-F1
#
_entry.id   AF-A0A1I2VFZ8-F1
#
_cell.length_a   1.000
_cell.length_b   1.000
_cell.length_c   1.000
_cell.angle_alpha   90.00
_cell.angle_beta   90.00
_cell.angle_gamma   90.00
#
_symmetry.space_group_name_H-M   'P 1'
#
loop_
_entity.id
_entity.type
_entity.pdbx_description
1 polymer ?
#
loop_
_entity_poly.entity_id
_entity_poly.type
_entity_poly.pdbx_seq_one_letter_code
_entity_poly.pdbx_strand_id
1 'polypeptide(L)'
;MSLYTVFALAVALGTDAFSMCLGLGMAGVTRRQILIVSLTVLIFHIVMPLVGWYAGEFVGTFAGRAASIAGALLLVYLGVKMIRSVFKGGDAMDPKVVLVNTWGLLLLAASVSMDALSVGFSLGTRQVNLPLTAMIIGVTAGVMTAAGLILGRFVGIKVGERAVAGGGLLLVGIGIRMMLP
;
A
#
# COMPACT_ATOMS: atom_id res chain seq x y z
N MET A 1 5.35 -21.61 6.99
CA MET A 1 4.16 -21.15 6.22
C MET A 1 4.07 -21.94 4.94
N SER A 2 2.88 -22.37 4.51
CA SER A 2 2.72 -23.01 3.20
C SER A 2 2.84 -21.96 2.09
N LEU A 3 3.26 -22.39 0.89
CA LEU A 3 3.43 -21.50 -0.26
C LEU A 3 2.10 -20.80 -0.64
N TYR A 4 0.98 -21.50 -0.48
CA TYR A 4 -0.36 -20.95 -0.71
C TYR A 4 -0.68 -19.75 0.18
N THR A 5 -0.34 -19.82 1.48
CA THR A 5 -0.56 -18.70 2.40
C THR A 5 0.31 -17.49 2.04
N VAL A 6 1.54 -17.73 1.61
CA VAL A 6 2.44 -16.64 1.17
C VAL A 6 1.91 -15.96 -0.08
N PHE A 7 1.42 -16.74 -1.05
CA PHE A 7 0.84 -16.19 -2.28
C PHE A 7 -0.47 -15.43 -2.00
N ALA A 8 -1.35 -15.99 -1.17
CA ALA A 8 -2.60 -15.31 -0.77
C ALA A 8 -2.30 -13.98 -0.06
N LEU A 9 -1.32 -13.96 0.84
CA LEU A 9 -0.85 -12.75 1.51
C LEU A 9 -0.26 -11.73 0.51
N ALA A 10 0.55 -12.18 -0.44
CA ALA A 10 1.14 -11.33 -1.47
C ALA A 10 0.08 -10.67 -2.36
N VAL A 11 -0.96 -11.43 -2.75
CA VAL A 11 -2.09 -10.88 -3.50
C VAL A 11 -2.86 -9.87 -2.65
N ALA A 12 -3.15 -10.21 -1.39
CA ALA A 12 -3.88 -9.33 -0.47
C ALA A 12 -3.15 -8.00 -0.20
N LEU A 13 -1.82 -7.99 -0.15
CA LEU A 13 -1.05 -6.74 -0.06
C LEU A 13 -1.00 -6.01 -1.41
N GLY A 14 -0.87 -6.76 -2.50
CA GLY A 14 -0.84 -6.19 -3.85
C GLY A 14 -2.15 -5.53 -4.29
N THR A 15 -3.29 -5.82 -3.65
CA THR A 15 -4.57 -5.16 -3.97
C THR A 15 -4.56 -3.67 -3.65
N ASP A 16 -3.83 -3.25 -2.61
CA ASP A 16 -3.74 -1.83 -2.25
C ASP A 16 -2.96 -1.05 -3.32
N ALA A 17 -1.83 -1.61 -3.75
CA ALA A 17 -1.07 -1.09 -4.89
C ALA A 17 -1.87 -1.10 -6.20
N PHE A 18 -2.62 -2.17 -6.47
CA PHE A 18 -3.49 -2.29 -7.66
C PHE A 18 -4.55 -1.19 -7.70
N SER A 19 -5.30 -1.03 -6.60
CA SER A 19 -6.42 -0.08 -6.54
C SER A 19 -5.96 1.36 -6.73
N MET A 20 -4.84 1.74 -6.08
CA MET A 20 -4.22 3.05 -6.25
C MET A 20 -3.78 3.28 -7.70
N CYS A 21 -3.10 2.28 -8.28
CA CYS A 21 -2.56 2.37 -9.63
C CYS A 21 -3.63 2.33 -10.72
N LEU A 22 -4.76 1.70 -10.47
CA LEU A 22 -5.93 1.81 -11.35
C LEU A 22 -6.43 3.26 -11.41
N GLY A 23 -6.49 3.94 -10.26
CA GLY A 23 -6.74 5.38 -10.16
C GLY A 23 -5.76 6.23 -10.98
N LEU A 24 -4.46 6.03 -10.75
CA LEU A 24 -3.40 6.75 -11.47
C LEU A 24 -3.42 6.46 -12.98
N GLY A 25 -3.71 5.22 -13.36
CA GLY A 25 -3.78 4.78 -14.75
C GLY A 25 -4.85 5.55 -15.54
N MET A 26 -6.01 5.79 -14.92
CA MET A 26 -7.12 6.55 -15.52
C MET A 26 -6.76 8.00 -15.84
N ALA A 27 -5.80 8.60 -15.11
CA ALA A 27 -5.31 9.96 -15.37
C ALA A 27 -4.42 10.06 -16.63
N GLY A 28 -4.09 8.92 -17.26
CA GLY A 28 -3.31 8.85 -18.49
C GLY A 28 -1.80 8.77 -18.24
N VAL A 29 -1.32 7.53 -18.03
CA VAL A 29 0.11 7.24 -17.80
C VAL A 29 0.83 6.73 -19.05
N THR A 30 2.08 7.12 -19.20
CA THR A 30 2.98 6.68 -20.29
C THR A 30 3.58 5.30 -19.99
N ARG A 31 4.03 4.57 -21.03
CA ARG A 31 4.69 3.25 -20.84
C ARG A 31 5.92 3.33 -19.93
N ARG A 32 6.69 4.43 -20.03
CA ARG A 32 7.84 4.68 -19.16
C ARG A 32 7.43 4.83 -17.70
N GLN A 33 6.36 5.59 -17.43
CA GLN A 33 5.81 5.74 -16.08
C GLN A 33 5.31 4.42 -15.51
N ILE A 34 4.65 3.58 -16.31
CA ILE A 34 4.22 2.25 -15.89
C ILE A 34 5.42 1.44 -15.38
N LEU A 35 6.50 1.40 -16.15
CA LEU A 35 7.69 0.65 -15.78
C LEU A 35 8.35 1.23 -14.52
N ILE A 36 8.57 2.54 -14.46
CA ILE A 36 9.20 3.18 -13.30
C ILE A 36 8.36 2.96 -12.04
N VAL A 37 7.05 3.23 -12.07
CA VAL A 37 6.16 3.07 -10.90
C VAL A 37 6.10 1.61 -10.47
N SER A 38 5.90 0.67 -11.40
CA SER A 38 5.85 -0.77 -11.09
C SER A 38 7.14 -1.27 -10.43
N LEU A 39 8.30 -0.79 -10.91
CA LEU A 39 9.60 -1.18 -10.35
C LEU A 39 9.82 -0.54 -8.98
N THR A 40 9.45 0.72 -8.79
CA THR A 40 9.57 1.39 -7.48
C THR A 40 8.68 0.71 -6.45
N VAL A 41 7.41 0.43 -6.77
CA VAL A 41 6.49 -0.27 -5.84
C VAL A 41 6.99 -1.68 -5.54
N LEU A 42 7.47 -2.42 -6.55
CA LEU A 42 8.09 -3.74 -6.36
C LEU A 42 9.25 -3.68 -5.36
N ILE A 43 10.19 -2.75 -5.55
CA ILE A 43 11.35 -2.60 -4.66
C ILE A 43 10.88 -2.28 -3.24
N PHE A 44 9.94 -1.34 -3.08
CA PHE A 44 9.40 -1.00 -1.77
C PHE A 44 8.69 -2.18 -1.10
N HIS A 45 7.94 -2.99 -1.84
CA HIS A 45 7.28 -4.20 -1.31
C HIS A 45 8.24 -5.35 -0.98
N ILE A 46 9.48 -5.33 -1.47
CA ILE A 46 10.56 -6.23 -1.02
C ILE A 46 11.24 -5.66 0.23
N VAL A 47 11.57 -4.37 0.21
CA VAL A 47 12.34 -3.72 1.28
C VAL A 47 11.52 -3.58 2.56
N MET A 48 10.24 -3.21 2.47
CA MET A 48 9.39 -2.94 3.64
C MET A 48 9.20 -4.17 4.55
N PRO A 49 8.92 -5.39 4.04
CA PRO A 49 8.88 -6.58 4.89
C PRO A 49 10.20 -6.86 5.62
N LEU A 50 11.35 -6.64 4.96
CA LEU A 50 12.67 -6.83 5.55
C LEU A 50 12.94 -5.80 6.65
N VAL A 51 12.61 -4.54 6.40
CA VAL A 51 12.72 -3.45 7.38
C VAL A 51 11.80 -3.71 8.57
N GLY A 52 10.55 -4.11 8.32
CA GLY A 52 9.59 -4.46 9.37
C GLY A 52 10.08 -5.62 10.24
N TRP A 53 10.67 -6.65 9.63
CA TRP A 53 11.26 -7.78 10.34
C TRP A 53 12.43 -7.35 11.23
N TYR A 54 13.39 -6.59 10.68
CA TYR A 54 14.54 -6.10 11.44
C TYR A 54 14.12 -5.16 12.58
N ALA A 55 13.14 -4.30 12.33
CA ALA A 55 12.53 -3.47 13.36
C ALA A 55 11.89 -4.33 14.46
N GLY A 56 11.19 -5.42 14.10
CA GLY A 56 10.61 -6.36 15.04
C GLY A 56 11.65 -7.09 15.90
N GLU A 57 12.76 -7.53 15.29
CA GLU A 57 13.87 -8.18 16.00
C GLU A 57 14.59 -7.20 16.95
N PHE A 58 14.88 -5.98 16.49
CA PHE A 58 15.51 -4.94 17.30
C PHE A 58 14.64 -4.55 18.51
N VAL A 59 13.34 -4.44 18.28
CA VAL A 59 12.33 -4.16 19.30
C VAL A 59 12.22 -5.34 20.28
N GLY A 60 12.21 -6.58 19.81
CA GLY A 60 12.13 -7.79 20.65
C GLY A 60 13.39 -8.09 21.47
N THR A 61 14.57 -7.68 21.00
CA THR A 61 15.86 -7.84 21.71
C THR A 61 16.06 -6.80 22.81
N PHE A 62 15.62 -5.55 22.59
CA PHE A 62 15.75 -4.47 23.58
C PHE A 62 14.60 -4.37 24.57
N ALA A 63 13.42 -4.89 24.23
CA ALA A 63 12.27 -4.83 25.11
C ALA A 63 11.35 -6.04 24.90
N GLY A 64 10.93 -6.68 25.99
CA GLY A 64 9.84 -7.66 25.96
C GLY A 64 8.49 -6.99 25.65
N ARG A 65 7.45 -7.26 26.45
CA ARG A 65 6.09 -6.65 26.31
C ARG A 65 6.08 -5.14 26.03
N ALA A 66 7.01 -4.37 26.58
CA ALA A 66 7.08 -2.92 26.39
C ALA A 66 7.30 -2.50 24.92
N ALA A 67 8.02 -3.31 24.15
CA ALA A 67 8.34 -3.07 22.75
C ALA A 67 7.12 -3.26 21.85
N SER A 68 6.33 -4.31 22.14
CA SER A 68 5.06 -4.57 21.45
C SER A 68 4.03 -3.46 21.70
N ILE A 69 4.00 -2.91 22.92
CA ILE A 69 3.11 -1.79 23.27
C ILE A 69 3.59 -0.50 22.60
N ALA A 70 4.90 -0.23 22.55
CA ALA A 70 5.47 0.93 21.87
C ALA A 70 5.22 0.88 20.35
N GLY A 71 5.40 -0.29 19.71
CA GLY A 71 5.08 -0.49 18.30
C GLY A 71 3.59 -0.32 17.99
N ALA A 72 2.72 -0.85 18.85
CA ALA A 72 1.28 -0.65 18.73
C ALA A 72 0.88 0.83 18.87
N LEU A 73 1.45 1.56 19.84
CA LEU A 73 1.24 3.00 20.02
C LEU A 73 1.75 3.81 18.84
N LEU A 74 2.91 3.46 18.28
CA LEU A 74 3.47 4.10 17.10
C LEU A 74 2.54 3.90 15.87
N LEU A 75 2.03 2.69 15.68
CA LEU A 75 1.07 2.38 14.61
C LEU A 75 -0.24 3.15 14.76
N VAL A 76 -0.79 3.20 15.97
CA VAL A 76 -1.99 4.01 16.27
C VAL A 76 -1.71 5.48 15.97
N TYR A 77 -0.56 6.01 16.39
CA TYR A 77 -0.17 7.40 16.11
C TYR A 77 -0.06 7.69 14.61
N LEU A 78 0.61 6.81 13.84
CA LEU A 78 0.75 6.96 12.39
C LEU A 78 -0.62 6.88 11.68
N GLY A 79 -1.48 5.94 12.08
CA GLY A 79 -2.85 5.83 11.56
C GLY A 79 -3.66 7.10 11.83
N VAL A 80 -3.60 7.64 13.04
CA VAL A 80 -4.28 8.91 13.40
C VAL A 80 -3.72 10.09 12.59
N LYS A 81 -2.40 10.14 12.35
CA LYS A 81 -1.78 11.18 11.52
C LYS A 81 -2.27 11.12 10.07
N MET A 82 -2.39 9.91 9.50
CA MET A 82 -2.92 9.70 8.15
C MET A 82 -4.40 10.14 8.05
N ILE A 83 -5.22 9.72 9.01
CA ILE A 83 -6.63 10.14 9.09
C ILE A 83 -6.72 11.67 9.16
N ARG A 84 -5.92 12.31 10.02
CA ARG A 84 -5.85 13.77 10.12
C ARG A 84 -5.42 14.44 8.80
N SER A 85 -4.50 13.85 8.04
CA SER A 85 -4.10 14.42 6.74
C SER A 85 -5.22 14.39 5.70
N VAL A 86 -6.10 13.38 5.74
CA VAL A 86 -7.28 13.30 4.86
C VAL A 86 -8.31 14.37 5.25
N PHE A 87 -8.56 14.58 6.54
CA PHE A 87 -9.53 15.58 7.01
C PHE A 87 -9.06 17.03 6.91
N LYS A 88 -7.75 17.28 6.84
CA LYS A 88 -7.21 18.64 6.74
C LYS A 88 -7.27 19.25 5.33
N GLY A 89 -7.89 18.56 4.37
CA GLY A 89 -8.09 19.09 3.02
C GLY A 89 -6.77 19.42 2.32
N GLY A 90 -5.76 18.55 2.45
CA GLY A 90 -4.48 18.74 1.79
C GLY A 90 -4.66 18.69 0.28
N ASP A 91 -4.15 19.72 -0.40
CA ASP A 91 -4.06 19.86 -1.85
C ASP A 91 -3.96 18.49 -2.53
N ALA A 92 -5.03 18.09 -3.23
CA ALA A 92 -5.01 16.91 -4.07
C ALA A 92 -3.97 17.16 -5.16
N MET A 93 -2.72 16.78 -4.90
CA MET A 93 -1.63 16.90 -5.84
C MET A 93 -2.05 16.20 -7.11
N ASP A 94 -1.99 16.92 -8.22
CA ASP A 94 -2.33 16.37 -9.52
C ASP A 94 -1.60 15.04 -9.71
N PRO A 95 -2.30 13.94 -10.04
CA PRO A 95 -1.69 12.62 -10.23
C PRO A 95 -0.48 12.68 -11.18
N LYS A 96 -0.53 13.59 -12.16
CA LYS A 96 0.55 13.86 -13.10
C LYS A 96 1.81 14.42 -12.42
N VAL A 97 1.67 15.30 -11.42
CA VAL A 97 2.79 15.90 -10.68
C VAL A 97 3.49 14.85 -9.82
N VAL A 98 2.74 13.94 -9.21
CA VAL A 98 3.28 12.83 -8.39
C VAL A 98 4.12 11.87 -9.23
N LEU A 99 3.70 11.56 -10.47
CA LEU A 99 4.46 10.69 -11.37
C LEU A 99 5.67 11.37 -12.04
N VAL A 100 5.72 12.70 -12.06
CA VAL A 100 6.83 13.45 -12.68
C VAL A 100 7.92 13.76 -11.65
N ASN A 101 7.58 13.92 -10.39
CA ASN A 101 8.54 14.18 -9.32
C ASN A 101 9.02 12.89 -8.66
N THR A 102 10.34 12.62 -8.71
CA THR A 102 10.97 11.46 -8.06
C THR A 102 10.63 11.37 -6.57
N TRP A 103 10.53 12.51 -5.87
CA TRP A 103 10.15 12.54 -4.46
C TRP A 103 8.69 12.15 -4.24
N GLY A 104 7.79 12.60 -5.12
CA GLY A 104 6.38 12.23 -5.11
C GLY A 104 6.19 10.72 -5.31
N LEU A 105 6.95 10.14 -6.25
CA LEU A 105 6.95 8.71 -6.49
C LEU A 105 7.45 7.89 -5.29
N LEU A 106 8.53 8.34 -4.63
CA LEU A 106 9.04 7.66 -3.43
C LEU A 106 8.04 7.72 -2.27
N LEU A 107 7.42 8.88 -2.06
CA LEU A 107 6.37 9.03 -1.04
C LEU A 107 5.15 8.16 -1.36
N LEU A 108 4.76 8.08 -2.62
CA LEU A 108 3.67 7.23 -3.09
C LEU A 108 3.96 5.76 -2.84
N ALA A 109 5.14 5.28 -3.27
CA ALA A 109 5.56 3.90 -3.07
C ALA A 109 5.69 3.56 -1.58
N ALA A 110 6.22 4.48 -0.77
CA ALA A 110 6.31 4.31 0.68
C ALA A 110 4.91 4.21 1.32
N SER A 111 3.98 5.08 0.92
CA SER A 111 2.62 5.11 1.45
C SER A 111 1.86 3.83 1.16
N VAL A 112 1.91 3.34 -0.08
CA VAL A 112 1.16 2.13 -0.49
C VAL A 112 1.82 0.83 -0.03
N SER A 113 3.03 0.89 0.53
CA SER A 113 3.77 -0.28 1.03
C SER A 113 3.80 -0.37 2.56
N MET A 114 3.07 0.51 3.26
CA MET A 114 3.01 0.46 4.73
C MET A 114 2.43 -0.85 5.26
N ASP A 115 1.51 -1.46 4.52
CA ASP A 115 0.87 -2.72 4.89
C ASP A 115 1.89 -3.87 4.88
N ALA A 116 2.79 -3.87 3.89
CA ALA A 116 3.89 -4.82 3.77
C ALA A 116 4.90 -4.69 4.92
N LEU A 117 5.13 -3.48 5.44
CA LEU A 117 5.98 -3.25 6.63
C LEU A 117 5.36 -3.89 7.89
N SER A 118 4.06 -3.69 8.10
CA SER A 118 3.32 -4.28 9.23
C SER A 118 3.33 -5.80 9.19
N VAL A 119 3.17 -6.36 7.98
CA VAL A 119 3.32 -7.81 7.75
C VAL A 119 4.75 -8.28 8.03
N GLY A 120 5.77 -7.54 7.60
CA GLY A 120 7.18 -7.82 7.92
C GLY A 120 7.46 -7.91 9.41
N PHE A 121 6.94 -6.94 10.18
CA PHE A 121 7.02 -6.94 11.64
C PHE A 121 6.37 -8.20 12.24
N SER A 122 5.18 -8.56 11.74
CA SER A 122 4.46 -9.75 12.19
C SER A 122 5.18 -11.06 11.84
N LEU A 123 5.86 -11.11 10.68
CA LEU A 123 6.65 -12.26 10.24
C LEU A 123 7.90 -12.48 11.12
N GLY A 124 8.41 -11.44 11.80
CA GLY A 124 9.52 -11.55 12.76
C GLY A 124 9.28 -12.54 13.90
N THR A 125 8.02 -12.76 14.25
CA THR A 125 7.62 -13.73 15.29
C THR A 125 7.49 -15.16 14.79
N ARG A 126 7.65 -15.40 13.47
CA ARG A 126 7.44 -16.70 12.83
C ARG A 126 8.71 -17.16 12.12
N GLN A 127 9.04 -18.45 12.26
CA GLN A 127 10.13 -19.13 11.57
C GLN A 127 9.79 -19.30 10.08
N VAL A 128 9.90 -18.23 9.29
CA VAL A 128 9.60 -18.23 7.85
C VAL A 128 10.83 -17.83 7.05
N ASN A 129 10.98 -18.38 5.84
CA ASN A 129 11.96 -17.93 4.86
C ASN A 129 11.61 -16.51 4.38
N LEU A 130 12.10 -15.52 5.13
CA LEU A 130 11.81 -14.10 4.92
C LEU A 130 12.22 -13.59 3.53
N PRO A 131 13.41 -13.91 2.97
CA PRO A 131 13.81 -13.40 1.66
C PRO A 131 12.89 -13.89 0.55
N LEU A 132 12.48 -15.16 0.61
CA LEU A 132 11.57 -15.76 -0.34
C LEU A 132 10.16 -15.15 -0.23
N THR A 133 9.69 -14.93 0.99
CA THR A 133 8.38 -14.30 1.25
C THR A 133 8.36 -12.85 0.74
N ALA A 134 9.40 -12.07 1.04
CA ALA A 134 9.53 -10.69 0.58
C ALA A 134 9.61 -10.59 -0.95
N MET A 135 10.33 -11.51 -1.61
CA MET A 135 10.39 -11.58 -3.07
C MET A 135 9.03 -11.87 -3.70
N ILE A 136 8.26 -12.82 -3.15
CA ILE A 136 6.92 -13.14 -3.67
C ILE A 136 5.98 -11.94 -3.50
N ILE A 137 5.99 -11.28 -2.34
CA ILE A 137 5.20 -10.06 -2.08
C ILE A 137 5.58 -8.96 -3.08
N GLY A 138 6.88 -8.68 -3.21
CA GLY A 138 7.39 -7.67 -4.13
C GLY A 138 7.02 -7.88 -5.59
N VAL A 139 7.26 -9.09 -6.11
CA VAL A 139 6.95 -9.43 -7.51
C VAL A 139 5.44 -9.36 -7.75
N THR A 140 4.64 -9.91 -6.83
CA THR A 140 3.17 -9.87 -6.96
C THR A 140 2.67 -8.44 -6.95
N ALA A 141 3.13 -7.61 -6.02
CA ALA A 141 2.78 -6.20 -5.94
C ALA A 141 3.22 -5.43 -7.21
N GLY A 142 4.42 -5.68 -7.72
CA GLY A 142 4.90 -5.08 -8.97
C GLY A 142 4.03 -5.42 -10.18
N VAL A 143 3.66 -6.71 -10.32
CA VAL A 143 2.75 -7.17 -11.39
C VAL A 143 1.38 -6.54 -11.24
N MET A 144 0.83 -6.49 -10.03
CA MET A 144 -0.47 -5.87 -9.75
C MET A 144 -0.45 -4.35 -9.99
N THR A 145 0.65 -3.67 -9.65
CA THR A 145 0.86 -2.25 -9.93
C THR A 145 0.84 -1.98 -11.43
N ALA A 146 1.59 -2.77 -12.20
CA ALA A 146 1.61 -2.67 -13.66
C ALA A 146 0.21 -2.96 -14.26
N ALA A 147 -0.47 -4.00 -13.79
CA ALA A 147 -1.82 -4.33 -14.22
C ALA A 147 -2.81 -3.20 -13.91
N GLY A 148 -2.76 -2.62 -12.71
CA GLY A 148 -3.59 -1.47 -12.32
C GLY A 148 -3.38 -0.28 -13.24
N LEU A 149 -2.12 0.12 -13.50
CA LEU A 149 -1.82 1.25 -14.39
C LEU A 149 -2.28 0.99 -15.83
N ILE A 150 -2.08 -0.22 -16.35
CA ILE A 150 -2.48 -0.60 -17.72
C ILE A 150 -4.01 -0.60 -17.82
N LEU A 151 -4.70 -1.29 -16.92
CA LEU A 151 -6.16 -1.35 -16.92
C LEU A 151 -6.79 0.03 -16.71
N GLY A 152 -6.27 0.82 -15.76
CA GLY A 152 -6.72 2.20 -15.54
C GLY A 152 -6.58 3.06 -16.80
N ARG A 153 -5.48 2.91 -17.54
CA ARG A 153 -5.27 3.60 -18.82
C ARG A 153 -6.33 3.24 -19.87
N PHE A 154 -6.80 1.99 -19.89
CA PHE A 154 -7.86 1.56 -20.82
C PHE A 154 -9.27 2.00 -20.38
N VAL A 155 -9.53 2.08 -19.08
CA VAL A 155 -10.84 2.43 -18.51
C VAL A 155 -11.25 3.88 -18.84
N GLY A 156 -10.28 4.77 -19.02
CA GLY A 156 -10.51 6.15 -19.48
C GLY A 156 -11.20 7.06 -18.46
N ILE A 157 -11.07 8.37 -18.66
CA ILE A 157 -11.45 9.40 -17.66
C ILE A 157 -12.95 9.37 -17.33
N LYS A 158 -13.82 9.17 -18.33
CA LYS A 158 -15.29 9.19 -18.16
C LYS A 158 -15.83 8.03 -17.29
N VAL A 159 -15.18 6.88 -17.30
CA VAL A 159 -15.55 5.75 -16.43
C VAL A 159 -14.99 5.97 -15.03
N GLY A 160 -13.80 6.57 -14.93
CA GLY A 160 -13.21 6.97 -13.65
C GLY A 160 -14.08 7.95 -12.86
N GLU A 161 -14.61 9.00 -13.49
CA GLU A 161 -15.51 9.96 -12.83
C GLU A 161 -16.76 9.27 -12.26
N ARG A 162 -17.35 8.33 -13.01
CA ARG A 162 -18.51 7.55 -12.56
C ARG A 162 -18.16 6.58 -11.42
N ALA A 163 -16.97 5.99 -11.45
CA ALA A 163 -16.48 5.10 -10.41
C ALA A 163 -16.24 5.85 -9.09
N VAL A 164 -15.67 7.07 -9.15
CA VAL A 164 -15.48 7.94 -7.98
C VAL A 164 -16.83 8.33 -7.35
N ALA A 165 -17.81 8.71 -8.19
CA ALA A 165 -19.15 9.01 -7.71
C ALA A 165 -19.82 7.79 -7.04
N GLY A 166 -19.68 6.61 -7.63
CA GLY A 166 -20.17 5.35 -7.05
C GLY A 166 -19.53 5.01 -5.71
N GLY A 167 -18.20 5.17 -5.59
CA GLY A 167 -17.47 4.95 -4.34
C GLY A 167 -17.88 5.91 -3.22
N GLY A 168 -18.07 7.20 -3.54
CA GLY A 168 -18.59 8.19 -2.60
C GLY A 168 -20.00 7.85 -2.10
N LEU A 169 -20.88 7.41 -3.01
CA LEU A 169 -22.26 7.03 -2.67
C LEU A 169 -22.30 5.76 -1.79
N LEU A 170 -21.39 4.82 -2.05
CA LEU A 170 -21.22 3.60 -1.24
C LEU A 170 -20.71 3.94 0.17
N LEU A 171 -19.75 4.85 0.29
CA LEU A 171 -19.24 5.35 1.58
C LEU A 171 -20.33 6.07 2.39
N VAL A 172 -21.14 6.90 1.74
CA VAL A 172 -22.31 7.54 2.37
C VAL A 172 -23.30 6.47 2.85
N GLY A 173 -23.58 5.45 2.03
CA GLY A 173 -24.45 4.34 2.41
C GLY A 173 -23.93 3.54 3.61
N ILE A 174 -22.63 3.23 3.64
CA ILE A 174 -21.99 2.56 4.79
C ILE A 174 -22.06 3.46 6.03
N GLY A 175 -21.77 4.76 5.90
CA GLY A 175 -21.84 5.72 7.01
C GLY A 175 -23.24 5.82 7.61
N ILE A 176 -24.28 5.89 6.77
CA ILE A 176 -25.68 5.89 7.21
C ILE A 176 -26.02 4.58 7.93
N ARG A 177 -25.60 3.43 7.39
CA ARG A 177 -25.84 2.11 8.00
C ARG A 177 -25.07 1.91 9.31
N MET A 178 -24.01 2.67 9.57
CA MET A 178 -23.33 2.68 10.88
C MET A 178 -23.99 3.62 11.90
N MET A 179 -24.74 4.63 11.45
CA MET A 179 -25.48 5.55 12.33
C MET A 179 -26.87 5.02 12.73
N LEU A 180 -27.46 4.15 11.92
CA LEU A 180 -28.72 3.48 12.22
C LEU A 180 -28.41 2.10 12.86
N PRO A 181 -28.87 1.82 14.09
CA PRO A 181 -28.63 0.55 14.78
C PRO A 181 -29.28 -0.65 14.08
#